data_AF-A0A258N2E0-F1
#
_entry.id   AF-A0A258N2E0-F1
#
_cell.length_a   1.000
_cell.length_b   1.000
_cell.length_c   1.000
_cell.angle_alpha   90.00
_cell.angle_beta   90.00
_cell.angle_gamma   90.00
#
_symmetry.space_group_name_H-M   'P 1'
#
loop_
_entity.id
_entity.type
_entity.pdbx_description
1 polymer ?
#
loop_
_entity_poly.entity_id
_entity_poly.type
_entity_poly.pdbx_seq_one_letter_code
_entity_poly.pdbx_strand_id
1 'polypeptide(L)'
;MMYMKKISLLFALVLLLQVAQAQKVKLFNGKDLSNWTIHGTEKWYVQDGEMICESGPDKQYGYLSTNGKYKNFNLTLEFKQEANGNSGVFFRSSIEGVKINGWQVEVAPPKSHSGGIYESYGRGWLIQPKPEDEQWLKMGEWNTMRIQVQADDVTTWLNGHEMIHLKDEKIGKGEGFIALQIHDGGGIKVHWRNIVLESL
;
A
#
# COMPACT_ATOMS: atom_id res chain seq x y z
N MET A 1 -73.93 -14.96 14.00
CA MET A 1 -73.06 -14.50 15.11
C MET A 1 -71.62 -14.73 14.66
N MET A 2 -71.05 -13.80 13.88
CA MET A 2 -70.06 -12.81 14.34
C MET A 2 -69.00 -13.42 15.26
N TYR A 3 -67.76 -13.51 14.78
CA TYR A 3 -66.67 -12.64 15.25
C TYR A 3 -65.43 -12.81 14.36
N MET A 4 -65.19 -11.82 13.50
CA MET A 4 -63.87 -11.50 12.97
C MET A 4 -62.94 -11.17 14.15
N LYS A 5 -61.77 -11.80 14.22
CA LYS A 5 -60.67 -11.33 15.08
C LYS A 5 -59.39 -11.15 14.27
N LYS A 6 -59.17 -9.88 13.97
CA LYS A 6 -57.91 -9.12 13.98
C LYS A 6 -56.69 -9.80 13.35
N ILE A 7 -56.44 -9.33 12.12
CA ILE A 7 -55.14 -9.10 11.51
C ILE A 7 -54.02 -8.97 12.55
N SER A 8 -53.04 -9.84 12.43
CA SER A 8 -51.67 -9.59 12.87
C SER A 8 -50.76 -10.13 11.78
N LEU A 9 -50.72 -9.41 10.65
CA LEU A 9 -49.56 -9.51 9.76
C LEU A 9 -48.38 -8.91 10.55
N LEU A 10 -47.69 -9.77 11.29
CA LEU A 10 -46.31 -9.53 11.66
C LEU A 10 -45.54 -9.59 10.34
N PHE A 11 -45.42 -8.45 9.65
CA PHE A 11 -44.36 -8.26 8.67
C PHE A 11 -43.06 -8.37 9.46
N ALA A 12 -42.48 -9.57 9.48
CA ALA A 12 -41.12 -9.77 9.92
C ALA A 12 -40.23 -9.01 8.94
N LEU A 13 -39.96 -7.74 9.25
CA LEU A 13 -38.92 -6.95 8.63
C LEU A 13 -37.60 -7.56 9.08
N VAL A 14 -37.19 -8.64 8.41
CA VAL A 14 -35.83 -9.15 8.49
C VAL A 14 -34.97 -8.10 7.80
N LEU A 15 -34.51 -7.11 8.57
CA LEU A 15 -33.37 -6.30 8.20
C LEU A 15 -32.21 -7.27 8.01
N LEU A 16 -31.92 -7.61 6.76
CA LEU A 16 -30.63 -8.14 6.37
C LEU A 16 -29.62 -7.03 6.65
N LEU A 17 -29.08 -7.01 7.87
CA LEU A 17 -27.78 -6.41 8.15
C LEU A 17 -26.79 -7.19 7.28
N GLN A 18 -26.57 -6.71 6.04
CA GLN A 18 -25.37 -7.06 5.31
C GLN A 18 -24.22 -6.47 6.11
N VAL A 19 -23.69 -7.27 7.02
CA VAL A 19 -22.35 -7.04 7.55
C VAL A 19 -21.46 -7.13 6.33
N ALA A 20 -21.04 -5.96 5.81
CA ALA A 20 -20.07 -5.90 4.73
C ALA A 20 -18.80 -6.57 5.27
N GLN A 21 -18.61 -7.84 4.92
CA GLN A 21 -17.41 -8.55 5.30
C GLN A 21 -16.26 -7.94 4.51
N ALA A 22 -15.24 -7.44 5.22
CA ALA A 22 -14.06 -6.87 4.60
C ALA A 22 -13.48 -7.85 3.58
N GLN A 23 -13.44 -7.45 2.30
CA GLN A 23 -12.98 -8.32 1.22
C GLN A 23 -11.45 -8.26 1.17
N LYS A 24 -10.79 -9.38 1.46
CA LYS A 24 -9.35 -9.56 1.29
C LYS A 24 -9.02 -9.96 -0.15
N VAL A 25 -8.10 -9.23 -0.78
CA VAL A 25 -7.65 -9.46 -2.15
C VAL A 25 -6.13 -9.57 -2.16
N LYS A 26 -5.60 -10.63 -2.78
CA LYS A 26 -4.17 -10.73 -3.10
C LYS A 26 -3.91 -9.85 -4.33
N LEU A 27 -3.16 -8.76 -4.15
CA LEU A 27 -2.80 -7.87 -5.26
C LEU A 27 -1.73 -8.49 -6.15
N PHE A 28 -0.84 -9.30 -5.59
CA PHE A 28 0.15 -10.07 -6.33
C PHE A 28 -0.19 -11.56 -6.31
N ASN A 29 -0.15 -12.19 -7.49
CA ASN A 29 -0.56 -13.59 -7.68
C ASN A 29 0.59 -14.60 -7.45
N GLY A 30 1.83 -14.15 -7.27
CA GLY A 30 3.00 -15.01 -7.07
C GLY A 30 3.52 -15.67 -8.35
N LYS A 31 3.05 -15.29 -9.54
CA LYS A 31 3.39 -15.94 -10.81
C LYS A 31 3.83 -14.96 -11.88
N ASP A 32 3.13 -13.85 -12.01
CA ASP A 32 3.36 -12.85 -13.04
C ASP A 32 2.85 -11.47 -12.59
N LEU A 33 3.02 -10.47 -13.45
CA LEU A 33 2.59 -9.09 -13.20
C LEU A 33 1.18 -8.80 -13.74
N SER A 34 0.33 -9.81 -13.92
CA SER A 34 -1.05 -9.59 -14.32
C SER A 34 -1.75 -8.67 -13.33
N ASN A 35 -2.52 -7.69 -13.84
CA ASN A 35 -3.17 -6.61 -13.09
C ASN A 35 -2.26 -5.53 -12.51
N TRP A 36 -1.00 -5.52 -12.94
CA TRP A 36 -0.05 -4.45 -12.69
C TRP A 36 0.35 -3.76 -14.00
N THR A 37 0.69 -2.48 -13.89
CA THR A 37 1.19 -1.66 -15.00
C THR A 37 2.56 -1.11 -14.64
N ILE A 38 3.54 -1.32 -15.53
CA ILE A 38 4.90 -0.78 -15.39
C ILE A 38 4.93 0.64 -15.95
N HIS A 39 5.60 1.53 -15.22
CA HIS A 39 5.87 2.90 -15.63
C HIS A 39 7.37 3.17 -15.53
N GLY A 40 7.99 3.56 -16.64
CA GLY A 40 9.45 3.77 -16.74
C GLY A 40 10.19 2.58 -17.34
N THR A 41 11.52 2.66 -17.35
CA THR A 41 12.42 1.67 -17.98
C THR A 41 13.10 0.74 -16.97
N GLU A 42 12.76 0.89 -15.70
CA GLU A 42 13.25 0.06 -14.60
C GLU A 42 12.66 -1.35 -14.68
N LYS A 43 13.40 -2.34 -14.18
CA LYS A 43 13.05 -3.75 -14.40
C LYS A 43 12.08 -4.22 -13.34
N TRP A 44 11.01 -4.87 -13.79
CA TRP A 44 10.04 -5.56 -12.95
C TRP A 44 9.82 -6.95 -13.50
N TYR A 45 9.98 -7.97 -12.66
CA TYR A 45 9.79 -9.36 -13.06
C TYR A 45 9.43 -10.23 -11.87
N VAL A 46 9.02 -11.47 -12.14
CA VAL A 46 8.73 -12.47 -11.10
C VAL A 46 9.75 -13.58 -11.17
N GLN A 47 10.33 -13.91 -10.02
CA GLN A 47 11.25 -15.03 -9.86
C GLN A 47 10.98 -15.72 -8.52
N ASP A 48 10.90 -17.05 -8.51
CA ASP A 48 10.72 -17.85 -7.29
C ASP A 48 9.49 -17.47 -6.44
N GLY A 49 8.44 -16.96 -7.09
CA GLY A 49 7.22 -16.50 -6.44
C GLY A 49 7.29 -15.09 -5.84
N GLU A 50 8.39 -14.37 -6.06
CA GLU A 50 8.67 -13.03 -5.59
C GLU A 50 8.58 -12.04 -6.76
N MET A 51 7.97 -10.88 -6.52
CA MET A 51 8.06 -9.75 -7.43
C MET A 51 9.35 -9.00 -7.15
N ILE A 52 10.20 -8.84 -8.15
CA ILE A 52 11.52 -8.21 -8.02
C ILE A 52 11.52 -6.92 -8.84
N CYS A 53 12.00 -5.83 -8.23
CA CYS A 53 12.40 -4.63 -8.95
C CYS A 53 13.91 -4.44 -8.90
N GLU A 54 14.48 -4.00 -10.02
CA GLU A 54 15.90 -3.72 -10.17
C GLU A 54 16.15 -2.50 -11.03
N SER A 55 17.26 -1.82 -10.76
CA SER A 55 17.63 -0.66 -11.56
C SER A 55 17.74 -1.00 -13.05
N GLY A 56 17.07 -0.19 -13.85
CA GLY A 56 17.10 -0.19 -15.31
C GLY A 56 18.38 0.42 -15.86
N PRO A 57 18.55 0.35 -17.20
CA PRO A 57 19.72 0.90 -17.87
C PRO A 57 19.85 2.41 -17.69
N ASP A 58 18.73 3.12 -17.59
CA ASP A 58 18.68 4.58 -17.52
C ASP A 58 18.86 5.12 -16.09
N LYS A 59 18.77 4.22 -15.08
CA LYS A 59 18.89 4.53 -13.64
C LYS A 59 17.94 5.65 -13.21
N GLN A 60 16.71 5.62 -13.72
CA GLN A 60 15.67 6.62 -13.47
C GLN A 60 14.67 6.09 -12.44
N TYR A 61 13.69 6.92 -12.08
CA TYR A 61 12.53 6.44 -11.34
C TYR A 61 11.72 5.45 -12.18
N GLY A 62 11.20 4.43 -11.51
CA GLY A 62 10.24 3.49 -12.09
C GLY A 62 9.17 3.12 -11.08
N TYR A 63 8.01 2.71 -11.59
CA TYR A 63 6.87 2.35 -10.76
C TYR A 63 6.16 1.12 -11.30
N LEU A 64 5.57 0.34 -10.39
CA LEU A 64 4.63 -0.71 -10.72
C LEU A 64 3.32 -0.44 -9.99
N SER A 65 2.27 -0.07 -10.72
CA SER A 65 0.97 0.29 -10.14
C SER A 65 -0.04 -0.82 -10.30
N THR A 66 -0.91 -1.02 -9.32
CA THR A 66 -2.13 -1.81 -9.49
C THR A 66 -3.08 -1.13 -10.48
N ASN A 67 -3.91 -1.90 -11.17
CA ASN A 67 -4.93 -1.34 -12.07
C ASN A 67 -6.18 -0.80 -11.34
N GLY A 68 -6.40 -1.23 -10.09
CA GLY A 68 -7.52 -0.79 -9.26
C GLY A 68 -7.25 0.53 -8.52
N LYS A 69 -8.32 1.18 -8.06
CA LYS A 69 -8.26 2.34 -7.16
C LYS A 69 -8.84 1.97 -5.79
N TYR A 70 -8.25 2.51 -4.74
CA TYR A 70 -8.59 2.21 -3.37
C TYR A 70 -8.74 3.49 -2.55
N LYS A 71 -9.75 3.49 -1.69
CA LYS A 71 -10.03 4.60 -0.78
C LYS A 71 -9.69 4.25 0.66
N ASN A 72 -10.45 3.34 1.29
CA ASN A 72 -10.19 2.88 2.64
C ASN A 72 -9.73 1.42 2.63
N PHE A 73 -8.60 1.13 3.26
CA PHE A 73 -8.03 -0.20 3.26
C PHE A 73 -6.99 -0.42 4.35
N ASN A 74 -6.75 -1.69 4.67
CA ASN A 74 -5.49 -2.18 5.21
C ASN A 74 -4.69 -2.86 4.11
N LEU A 75 -3.46 -2.42 3.87
CA LEU A 75 -2.49 -3.08 3.00
C LEU A 75 -1.45 -3.77 3.88
N THR A 76 -1.19 -5.04 3.63
CA THR A 76 -0.06 -5.77 4.21
C THR A 76 0.81 -6.31 3.09
N LEU A 77 2.12 -6.20 3.23
CA LEU A 77 3.09 -6.74 2.29
C LEU A 77 4.39 -7.09 3.00
N GLU A 78 5.23 -7.89 2.33
CA GLU A 78 6.59 -8.15 2.74
C GLU A 78 7.57 -7.64 1.70
N PHE A 79 8.67 -7.05 2.17
CA PHE A 79 9.75 -6.58 1.32
C PHE A 79 11.12 -7.00 1.84
N LYS A 80 12.10 -7.13 0.94
CA LYS A 80 13.51 -7.40 1.27
C LYS A 80 14.40 -6.57 0.35
N GLN A 81 15.26 -5.76 0.94
CA GLN A 81 16.23 -4.93 0.22
C GLN A 81 17.51 -5.75 -0.02
N GLU A 82 17.72 -6.21 -1.26
CA GLU A 82 18.93 -6.95 -1.65
C GLU A 82 20.10 -5.98 -1.89
N ALA A 83 19.85 -4.79 -2.45
CA ALA A 83 20.87 -3.77 -2.68
C ALA A 83 20.27 -2.35 -2.66
N ASN A 84 20.95 -1.40 -1.97
CA ASN A 84 20.52 -0.01 -1.66
C ASN A 84 19.11 0.06 -1.07
N GLY A 85 18.11 -0.25 -1.88
CA GLY A 85 16.77 -0.56 -1.43
C GLY A 85 15.89 0.66 -1.25
N ASN A 86 16.31 1.81 -1.78
CA ASN A 86 15.48 3.02 -1.85
C ASN A 86 14.33 2.79 -2.85
N SER A 87 13.12 2.85 -2.31
CA SER A 87 11.87 2.40 -2.88
C SER A 87 10.73 2.94 -2.00
N GLY A 88 9.52 2.45 -2.20
CA GLY A 88 8.40 2.77 -1.32
C GLY A 88 7.08 2.28 -1.86
N VAL A 89 6.07 2.42 -1.00
CA VAL A 89 4.72 1.96 -1.25
C VAL A 89 3.80 3.17 -1.32
N PHE A 90 3.44 3.53 -2.54
CA PHE A 90 2.49 4.58 -2.83
C PHE A 90 1.05 4.14 -2.58
N PHE A 91 0.24 5.07 -2.09
CA PHE A 91 -1.18 4.88 -1.87
C PHE A 91 -2.00 6.10 -2.27
N ARG A 92 -3.26 5.83 -2.68
CA ARG A 92 -4.20 6.85 -3.19
C ARG A 92 -3.56 7.70 -4.29
N SER A 93 -2.76 7.05 -5.15
CA SER A 93 -1.88 7.72 -6.11
C SER A 93 -2.41 7.68 -7.55
N SER A 94 -1.85 8.55 -8.38
CA SER A 94 -2.01 8.61 -9.83
C SER A 94 -0.66 8.79 -10.51
N ILE A 95 -0.53 8.43 -11.79
CA ILE A 95 0.71 8.57 -12.55
C ILE A 95 0.42 8.99 -13.99
N GLU A 96 1.24 9.91 -14.50
CA GLU A 96 1.25 10.34 -15.89
C GLU A 96 2.67 10.18 -16.44
N GLY A 97 2.86 9.22 -17.37
CA GLY A 97 4.20 8.79 -17.79
C GLY A 97 4.96 8.19 -16.60
N VAL A 98 5.97 8.89 -16.10
CA VAL A 98 6.74 8.51 -14.90
C VAL A 98 6.57 9.50 -13.74
N LYS A 99 5.69 10.49 -13.88
CA LYS A 99 5.41 11.46 -12.83
C LYS A 99 4.26 10.96 -11.96
N ILE A 100 4.60 10.39 -10.80
CA ILE A 100 3.63 9.95 -9.81
C ILE A 100 3.14 11.12 -8.96
N ASN A 101 1.87 11.14 -8.56
CA ASN A 101 1.34 12.02 -7.52
C ASN A 101 0.66 11.16 -6.46
N GLY A 102 0.86 11.50 -5.20
CA GLY A 102 0.24 10.79 -4.08
C GLY A 102 1.19 10.69 -2.89
N TRP A 103 0.84 9.79 -1.97
CA TRP A 103 1.56 9.60 -0.72
C TRP A 103 2.28 8.26 -0.74
N GLN A 104 3.47 8.24 -0.17
CA GLN A 104 4.38 7.10 -0.12
C GLN A 104 4.68 6.78 1.33
N VAL A 105 4.59 5.50 1.69
CA VAL A 105 5.29 4.97 2.86
C VAL A 105 6.68 4.55 2.41
N GLU A 106 7.70 5.12 3.05
CA GLU A 106 9.08 5.00 2.62
C GLU A 106 9.63 3.57 2.82
N VAL A 107 10.39 3.08 1.85
CA VAL A 107 11.26 1.90 2.00
C VAL A 107 12.65 2.30 1.56
N ALA A 108 13.56 2.49 2.50
CA ALA A 108 14.89 3.04 2.25
C ALA A 108 15.95 2.30 3.07
N PRO A 109 17.25 2.47 2.76
CA PRO A 109 18.32 1.92 3.57
C PRO A 109 18.21 2.31 5.06
N PRO A 110 18.94 1.61 5.95
CA PRO A 110 19.02 2.00 7.36
C PRO A 110 19.38 3.47 7.53
N LYS A 111 18.71 4.13 8.47
CA LYS A 111 18.87 5.56 8.75
C LYS A 111 18.38 6.51 7.65
N SER A 112 17.43 6.04 6.85
CA SER A 112 16.80 6.82 5.79
C SER A 112 15.27 6.75 5.87
N HIS A 113 14.72 6.67 7.10
CA HIS A 113 13.31 6.96 7.38
C HIS A 113 12.26 5.96 6.84
N SER A 114 12.63 4.70 6.64
CA SER A 114 11.68 3.62 6.32
C SER A 114 10.46 3.63 7.26
N GLY A 115 9.25 3.53 6.68
CA GLY A 115 7.98 3.63 7.41
C GLY A 115 7.42 5.06 7.57
N GLY A 116 8.23 6.09 7.29
CA GLY A 116 7.78 7.49 7.21
C GLY A 116 6.84 7.76 6.05
N ILE A 117 6.17 8.92 6.05
CA ILE A 117 5.22 9.32 4.99
C ILE A 117 5.73 10.54 4.24
N TYR A 118 5.84 10.40 2.92
CA TYR A 118 6.26 11.44 1.98
C TYR A 118 5.17 11.70 0.92
N GLU A 119 5.02 12.93 0.45
CA GLU A 119 4.12 13.29 -0.65
C GLU A 119 4.90 13.78 -1.88
N SER A 120 4.94 12.96 -2.91
CA SER A 120 5.66 13.26 -4.16
C SER A 120 4.96 14.36 -4.97
N TYR A 121 5.76 15.32 -5.44
CA TYR A 121 5.31 16.52 -6.16
C TYR A 121 4.24 17.34 -5.38
N GLY A 122 4.17 17.13 -4.07
CA GLY A 122 3.31 17.87 -3.14
C GLY A 122 4.14 18.50 -2.03
N ARG A 123 3.80 18.18 -0.78
CA ARG A 123 4.39 18.81 0.41
C ARG A 123 5.75 18.23 0.82
N GLY A 124 6.21 17.13 0.21
CA GLY A 124 7.42 16.44 0.63
C GLY A 124 7.21 15.58 1.89
N TRP A 125 8.18 15.55 2.80
CA TRP A 125 8.06 14.80 4.06
C TRP A 125 6.88 15.35 4.89
N LEU A 126 5.87 14.52 5.09
CA LEU A 126 4.76 14.85 6.00
C LEU A 126 5.14 14.52 7.43
N ILE A 127 5.76 13.35 7.61
CA ILE A 127 6.25 12.90 8.91
C ILE A 127 7.33 11.83 8.72
N GLN A 128 8.43 11.97 9.44
CA GLN A 128 9.53 11.00 9.52
C GLN A 128 9.37 10.14 10.78
N PRO A 129 9.81 8.88 10.78
CA PRO A 129 9.79 8.05 11.98
C PRO A 129 10.73 8.62 13.03
N LYS A 130 10.52 8.27 14.30
CA LYS A 130 11.46 8.66 15.35
C LYS A 130 12.80 7.97 15.12
N PRO A 131 13.94 8.60 15.48
CA PRO A 131 15.25 7.98 15.29
C PRO A 131 15.38 6.59 15.92
N GLU A 132 14.77 6.36 17.08
CA GLU A 132 14.74 5.06 17.74
C GLU A 132 13.93 3.99 16.99
N ASP A 133 12.96 4.38 16.16
CA ASP A 133 12.12 3.45 15.41
C ASP A 133 12.84 2.91 14.16
N GLU A 134 13.88 3.59 13.68
CA GLU A 134 14.65 3.13 12.51
C GLU A 134 15.33 1.78 12.71
N GLN A 135 15.50 1.35 13.97
CA GLN A 135 16.05 0.04 14.32
C GLN A 135 15.15 -1.14 13.91
N TRP A 136 13.86 -0.90 13.66
CA TRP A 136 12.91 -1.95 13.30
C TRP A 136 13.09 -2.47 11.87
N LEU A 137 13.82 -1.74 11.03
CA LEU A 137 14.20 -2.20 9.70
C LEU A 137 15.30 -3.26 9.77
N LYS A 138 15.07 -4.39 9.12
CA LYS A 138 16.05 -5.48 8.98
C LYS A 138 16.60 -5.52 7.55
N MET A 139 17.68 -4.77 7.31
CA MET A 139 18.32 -4.73 5.98
C MET A 139 18.79 -6.13 5.55
N GLY A 140 18.54 -6.51 4.30
CA GLY A 140 18.88 -7.83 3.77
C GLY A 140 17.93 -8.97 4.18
N GLU A 141 17.00 -8.72 5.09
CA GLU A 141 15.99 -9.69 5.54
C GLU A 141 14.58 -9.32 5.07
N TRP A 142 13.65 -10.26 5.24
CA TRP A 142 12.23 -9.99 5.02
C TRP A 142 11.66 -9.12 6.13
N ASN A 143 11.02 -8.03 5.73
CA ASN A 143 10.32 -7.09 6.59
C ASN A 143 8.83 -7.10 6.25
N THR A 144 7.97 -7.15 7.27
CA THR A 144 6.52 -7.00 7.09
C THR A 144 6.15 -5.53 7.24
N MET A 145 5.48 -4.95 6.26
CA MET A 145 4.88 -3.62 6.33
C MET A 145 3.36 -3.73 6.36
N ARG A 146 2.74 -2.94 7.23
CA ARG A 146 1.28 -2.71 7.22
C ARG A 146 1.00 -1.23 7.06
N ILE A 147 0.00 -0.89 6.24
CA ILE A 147 -0.46 0.48 6.02
C ILE A 147 -1.98 0.45 6.17
N GLN A 148 -2.50 1.13 7.18
CA GLN A 148 -3.92 1.41 7.31
C GLN A 148 -4.18 2.81 6.78
N VAL A 149 -5.18 2.93 5.91
CA VAL A 149 -5.66 4.21 5.42
C VAL A 149 -7.19 4.21 5.55
N GLN A 150 -7.73 4.98 6.49
CA GLN A 150 -9.17 5.05 6.75
C GLN A 150 -9.60 6.51 6.87
N ALA A 151 -10.39 6.98 5.91
CA ALA A 151 -10.67 8.41 5.77
C ALA A 151 -9.35 9.21 5.81
N ASP A 152 -9.21 10.18 6.70
CA ASP A 152 -8.03 11.03 6.91
C ASP A 152 -7.01 10.43 7.89
N ASP A 153 -7.26 9.25 8.46
CA ASP A 153 -6.36 8.59 9.41
C ASP A 153 -5.45 7.57 8.70
N VAL A 154 -4.14 7.71 8.88
CA VAL A 154 -3.11 6.84 8.34
C VAL A 154 -2.23 6.33 9.45
N THR A 155 -2.05 5.01 9.50
CA THR A 155 -1.08 4.40 10.40
C THR A 155 -0.20 3.40 9.64
N THR A 156 1.11 3.42 9.90
CA THR A 156 2.08 2.51 9.30
C THR A 156 2.75 1.67 10.36
N TRP A 157 3.05 0.41 10.02
CA TRP A 157 3.80 -0.49 10.89
C TRP A 157 4.91 -1.18 10.11
N LEU A 158 6.02 -1.43 10.81
CA LEU A 158 7.15 -2.21 10.32
C LEU A 158 7.46 -3.31 11.34
N ASN A 159 7.42 -4.56 10.90
CA ASN A 159 7.68 -5.75 11.73
C ASN A 159 6.85 -5.79 13.03
N GLY A 160 5.61 -5.28 12.97
CA GLY A 160 4.67 -5.23 14.09
C GLY A 160 4.80 -4.00 14.98
N HIS A 161 5.84 -3.18 14.81
CA HIS A 161 6.00 -1.91 15.51
C HIS A 161 5.33 -0.77 14.75
N GLU A 162 4.62 0.10 15.45
CA GLU A 162 3.99 1.28 14.86
C GLU A 162 5.03 2.34 14.54
N MET A 163 5.13 2.75 13.28
CA MET A 163 6.13 3.72 12.82
C MET A 163 5.55 5.13 12.81
N ILE A 164 4.37 5.30 12.21
CA ILE A 164 3.71 6.59 12.03
C ILE A 164 2.22 6.43 12.34
N HIS A 165 1.67 7.40 13.08
CA HIS A 165 0.25 7.75 13.06
C HIS A 165 0.11 9.20 12.59
N LEU A 166 -0.76 9.43 11.60
CA LEU A 166 -0.99 10.74 10.99
C LEU A 166 -2.47 10.94 10.67
N LYS A 167 -3.03 12.07 11.08
CA LYS A 167 -4.29 12.59 10.55
C LYS A 167 -4.04 13.69 9.53
N ASP A 168 -4.56 13.52 8.32
CA ASP A 168 -4.35 14.46 7.22
C ASP A 168 -5.58 14.54 6.29
N GLU A 169 -6.26 15.69 6.32
CA GLU A 169 -7.48 15.89 5.52
C GLU A 169 -7.25 15.78 4.01
N LYS A 170 -6.04 16.11 3.51
CA LYS A 170 -5.72 16.05 2.09
C LYS A 170 -5.60 14.58 1.67
N ILE A 171 -4.93 13.76 2.49
CA ILE A 171 -4.93 12.30 2.33
C ILE A 171 -6.37 11.80 2.33
N GLY A 172 -7.21 12.23 3.28
CA GLY A 172 -8.60 11.80 3.42
C GLY A 172 -9.50 12.02 2.19
N LYS A 173 -9.17 13.00 1.35
CA LYS A 173 -9.86 13.29 0.08
C LYS A 173 -9.33 12.45 -1.09
N GLY A 174 -8.19 11.78 -0.92
CA GLY A 174 -7.53 10.99 -1.95
C GLY A 174 -8.21 9.64 -2.22
N GLU A 175 -8.10 9.20 -3.47
CA GLU A 175 -8.45 7.87 -3.95
C GLU A 175 -7.57 7.57 -5.17
N GLY A 176 -7.02 6.37 -5.26
CA GLY A 176 -6.10 6.03 -6.34
C GLY A 176 -5.50 4.66 -6.19
N PHE A 177 -4.59 4.30 -7.08
CA PHE A 177 -3.96 2.99 -7.03
C PHE A 177 -2.95 2.88 -5.87
N ILE A 178 -2.49 1.66 -5.66
CA ILE A 178 -1.25 1.37 -4.95
C ILE A 178 -0.14 1.24 -5.99
N ALA A 179 1.05 1.75 -5.69
CA ALA A 179 2.22 1.52 -6.54
C ALA A 179 3.47 1.21 -5.71
N LEU A 180 4.36 0.41 -6.27
CA LEU A 180 5.70 0.18 -5.75
C LEU A 180 6.68 1.02 -6.54
N GLN A 181 7.64 1.64 -5.88
CA GLN A 181 8.66 2.48 -6.51
C GLN A 181 9.98 1.72 -6.67
N ILE A 182 10.77 2.13 -7.65
CA ILE A 182 12.22 2.02 -7.59
C ILE A 182 12.80 3.40 -7.85
N HIS A 183 13.70 3.84 -6.96
CA HIS A 183 14.30 5.17 -7.02
C HIS A 183 15.35 5.26 -8.13
N ASP A 184 15.65 6.48 -8.57
CA ASP A 184 16.76 6.75 -9.48
C ASP A 184 18.15 6.48 -8.84
N GLY A 185 19.22 6.61 -9.63
CA GLY A 185 20.61 6.54 -9.15
C GLY A 185 21.29 5.18 -9.35
N GLY A 186 20.52 4.11 -9.55
CA GLY A 186 21.02 2.79 -9.90
C GLY A 186 21.48 1.94 -8.72
N GLY A 187 21.72 0.65 -8.98
CA GLY A 187 22.19 -0.31 -7.97
C GLY A 187 21.14 -0.68 -6.91
N ILE A 188 19.86 -0.44 -7.20
CA ILE A 188 18.75 -0.82 -6.33
C ILE A 188 18.22 -2.18 -6.75
N LYS A 189 17.95 -3.03 -5.76
CA LYS A 189 17.21 -4.27 -5.93
C LYS A 189 16.36 -4.58 -4.70
N VAL A 190 15.05 -4.73 -4.91
CA VAL A 190 14.08 -5.01 -3.84
C VAL A 190 13.14 -6.13 -4.26
N HIS A 191 12.85 -7.01 -3.32
CA HIS A 191 11.94 -8.13 -3.47
C HIS A 191 10.65 -7.84 -2.72
N TRP A 192 9.53 -8.27 -3.28
CA TRP A 192 8.19 -8.08 -2.75
C TRP A 192 7.40 -9.37 -2.79
N ARG A 193 6.64 -9.64 -1.73
CA ARG A 193 5.69 -10.75 -1.69
C ARG A 193 4.55 -10.48 -0.72
N ASN A 194 3.58 -11.38 -0.70
CA ASN A 194 2.45 -11.35 0.25
C ASN A 194 1.69 -10.01 0.26
N ILE A 195 1.55 -9.37 -0.92
CA ILE A 195 0.84 -8.09 -1.07
C ILE A 195 -0.67 -8.35 -1.03
N VAL A 196 -1.30 -8.03 0.10
CA VAL A 196 -2.71 -8.28 0.38
C VAL A 196 -3.39 -7.00 0.82
N LEU A 197 -4.52 -6.69 0.19
CA LEU A 197 -5.38 -5.57 0.53
C LEU A 197 -6.68 -6.06 1.15
N GLU A 198 -7.13 -5.41 2.22
CA GLU A 198 -8.42 -5.60 2.86
C GLU A 198 -9.18 -4.27 2.85
N SER A 199 -10.37 -4.24 2.26
CA SER A 199 -11.23 -3.05 2.25
C SER A 199 -11.77 -2.72 3.64
N LEU A 200 -11.82 -1.42 3.99
CA LEU A 200 -12.38 -0.91 5.25
C LEU A 200 -13.70 -0.17 5.06
#